data_AF-A0A6V7V8I8-F1
#
_entry.id   AF-A0A6V7V8I8-F1
#
_cell.length_a   1.000
_cell.length_b   1.000
_cell.length_c   1.000
_cell.angle_alpha   90.00
_cell.angle_beta   90.00
_cell.angle_gamma   90.00
#
_symmetry.space_group_name_H-M   'P 1'
#
loop_
_entity.id
_entity.type
_entity.pdbx_description
1 polymer ?
#
loop_
_entity_poly.entity_id
_entity_poly.type
_entity_poly.pdbx_seq_one_letter_code
_entity_poly.pdbx_strand_id
1 'polypeptide(L)'
;MGKPMLPTLVREAIIMEHLTLLKFVYVDHAGQWTCHVKTKDHGLVYGTITVYIRPVVLSNTRLRIYDIPEQKFQFEGSTKTVIRGSDVLLTCPVYGNPKVQFVWFKGAQDIGDERIHVDNNGTLLIKNVTYLDHGIYTCKAVNTITDRFSSVNKKVQSTVSIERYLRIKSEFSWLLPLGVIILLVFLLLFIIVFCEMRKRKKEQKQLISVNSGVDDD
;
A
#
# COMPACT_ATOMS: atom_id res chain seq x y z
N MET A 1 14.49 27.04 -28.78
CA MET A 1 14.01 25.77 -28.21
C MET A 1 15.23 24.97 -27.76
N GLY A 2 15.49 24.92 -26.45
CA GLY A 2 16.57 24.13 -25.86
C GLY A 2 16.18 23.83 -24.42
N LYS A 3 15.99 22.55 -24.09
CA LYS A 3 15.61 22.09 -22.74
C LYS A 3 16.75 22.36 -21.75
N PRO A 4 16.48 22.81 -20.52
CA PRO A 4 17.49 22.80 -19.47
C PRO A 4 17.75 21.36 -19.02
N MET A 5 19.04 21.00 -19.01
CA MET A 5 19.58 19.75 -18.52
C MET A 5 19.49 19.75 -16.97
N LEU A 6 18.87 18.72 -16.39
CA LEU A 6 18.74 18.57 -14.93
C LEU A 6 20.13 18.60 -14.25
N PRO A 7 20.25 19.21 -13.06
CA PRO A 7 21.52 19.21 -12.33
C PRO A 7 21.81 17.81 -11.79
N THR A 8 22.94 17.24 -12.21
CA THR A 8 23.56 16.10 -11.55
C THR A 8 23.91 16.54 -10.12
N LEU A 9 23.24 15.98 -9.12
CA LEU A 9 23.50 16.22 -7.69
C LEU A 9 24.91 15.73 -7.33
N VAL A 10 25.90 16.59 -7.48
CA VAL A 10 27.23 16.40 -6.86
C VAL A 10 27.04 16.69 -5.38
N ARG A 11 27.00 15.65 -4.54
CA ARG A 11 27.03 15.82 -3.07
C ARG A 11 28.44 16.22 -2.67
N GLU A 12 28.74 17.51 -2.69
CA GLU A 12 30.03 18.06 -2.25
C GLU A 12 30.13 17.96 -0.72
N ALA A 13 31.06 17.13 -0.23
CA ALA A 13 31.53 17.22 1.15
C ALA A 13 32.87 18.00 1.14
N ILE A 14 32.81 19.30 1.44
CA ILE A 14 33.99 20.14 1.62
C ILE A 14 34.64 19.75 2.95
N ILE A 15 35.86 19.21 2.90
CA ILE A 15 36.63 18.87 4.10
C ILE A 15 37.45 20.08 4.51
N MET A 16 37.00 20.78 5.55
CA MET A 16 37.88 21.52 6.46
C MET A 16 37.45 21.27 7.91
N GLU A 17 38.38 20.72 8.69
CA GLU A 17 38.49 20.67 10.16
C GLU A 17 37.47 19.92 11.04
N HIS A 18 36.33 19.43 10.56
CA HIS A 18 35.51 18.53 11.38
C HIS A 18 35.03 17.32 10.57
N LEU A 19 35.43 16.13 11.01
CA LEU A 19 34.85 14.86 10.57
C LEU A 19 33.32 14.98 10.75
N THR A 20 32.56 15.10 9.66
CA THR A 20 31.11 15.30 9.75
C THR A 20 30.48 13.99 10.18
N LEU A 21 30.32 13.79 11.49
CA LEU A 21 29.64 12.62 12.01
C LEU A 21 28.15 12.77 11.72
N LEU A 22 27.62 11.98 10.80
CA LEU A 22 26.18 11.93 10.54
C LEU A 22 25.49 11.42 11.81
N LYS A 23 24.90 12.33 12.57
CA LYS A 23 24.16 12.04 13.81
C LYS A 23 22.96 11.11 13.57
N PHE A 24 22.43 11.11 12.35
CA PHE A 24 21.35 10.25 11.89
C PHE A 24 21.66 9.70 10.50
N VAL A 25 21.39 8.40 10.29
CA VAL A 25 21.59 7.73 9.00
C VAL A 25 20.22 7.51 8.35
N TYR A 26 20.03 8.09 7.18
CA TYR A 26 18.80 7.98 6.39
C TYR A 26 19.03 7.14 5.13
N VAL A 27 17.94 6.69 4.53
CA VAL A 27 17.93 5.84 3.34
C VAL A 27 18.58 6.54 2.14
N ASP A 28 18.41 7.85 2.02
CA ASP A 28 18.98 8.68 0.96
C ASP A 28 20.49 8.95 1.13
N HIS A 29 21.06 8.64 2.30
CA HIS A 29 22.52 8.67 2.50
C HIS A 29 23.23 7.49 1.83
N ALA A 30 22.48 6.47 1.40
CA ALA A 30 23.03 5.36 0.65
C ALA A 30 23.47 5.82 -0.75
N GLY A 31 24.63 5.35 -1.20
CA GLY A 31 25.20 5.76 -2.48
C GLY A 31 26.72 5.89 -2.44
N GLN A 32 27.29 6.44 -3.51
CA GLN A 32 28.72 6.68 -3.62
C GLN A 32 29.05 8.09 -3.14
N TRP A 33 30.00 8.17 -2.22
CA TRP A 33 30.53 9.40 -1.65
C TRP A 33 31.98 9.57 -2.12
N THR A 34 32.35 10.78 -2.53
CA THR A 34 33.71 11.09 -2.97
C THR A 34 34.32 12.14 -2.05
N CYS A 35 35.46 11.80 -1.46
CA CYS A 35 36.33 12.68 -0.70
C CYS A 35 37.33 13.34 -1.65
N HIS A 36 37.43 14.67 -1.59
CA HIS A 36 38.31 15.48 -2.45
C HIS A 36 39.38 16.12 -1.56
N VAL A 37 40.65 15.79 -1.78
CA VAL A 37 41.80 16.31 -1.02
C VAL A 37 42.71 17.10 -1.94
N LYS A 38 42.74 18.42 -1.76
CA LYS A 38 43.64 19.30 -2.51
C LYS A 38 44.90 19.57 -1.68
N THR A 39 46.04 19.27 -2.26
CA THR A 39 47.36 19.60 -1.70
C THR A 39 47.96 20.80 -2.42
N LYS A 40 48.83 21.55 -1.75
CA LYS A 40 49.46 22.76 -2.32
C LYS A 40 50.38 22.41 -3.50
N ASP A 41 51.11 21.30 -3.40
CA ASP A 41 52.20 20.96 -4.34
C ASP A 41 51.92 19.72 -5.21
N HIS A 42 50.92 18.89 -4.84
CA HIS A 42 50.64 17.62 -5.52
C HIS A 42 49.24 17.56 -6.17
N GLY A 43 48.56 18.70 -6.27
CA GLY A 43 47.26 18.80 -6.93
C GLY A 43 46.12 18.17 -6.11
N LEU A 44 45.09 17.71 -6.82
CA LEU A 44 43.81 17.25 -6.25
C LEU A 44 43.70 15.72 -6.34
N VAL A 45 43.53 15.08 -5.19
CA VAL A 45 43.35 13.63 -5.04
C VAL A 45 41.91 13.35 -4.64
N TYR A 46 41.31 12.29 -5.18
CA TYR A 46 39.96 11.86 -4.84
C TYR A 46 39.95 10.44 -4.28
N GLY A 47 39.08 10.15 -3.32
CA GLY A 47 38.80 8.81 -2.82
C GLY A 47 37.30 8.56 -2.74
N THR A 48 36.82 7.38 -3.15
CA THR A 48 35.38 7.06 -3.16
C THR A 48 35.02 5.96 -2.16
N ILE A 49 33.93 6.14 -1.42
CA ILE A 49 33.31 5.11 -0.56
C ILE A 49 31.86 4.89 -0.97
N THR A 50 31.38 3.64 -0.94
CA THR A 50 29.97 3.33 -1.22
C THR A 50 29.28 2.89 0.07
N VAL A 51 28.21 3.60 0.43
CA VAL A 51 27.35 3.27 1.57
C VAL A 51 26.22 2.39 1.09
N TYR A 52 26.23 1.12 1.52
CA TYR A 52 25.20 0.15 1.18
C TYR A 52 24.07 0.16 2.21
N ILE A 53 22.85 -0.10 1.75
CA ILE A 53 21.71 -0.35 2.62
C ILE A 53 20.96 -1.59 2.14
N ARG A 54 20.71 -2.49 3.10
CA ARG A 54 19.87 -3.67 2.88
C ARG A 54 18.44 -3.25 2.48
N PRO A 55 17.65 -4.15 1.88
CA PRO A 55 16.27 -3.86 1.56
C PRO A 55 15.47 -3.47 2.82
N VAL A 56 14.81 -2.31 2.78
CA VAL A 56 13.99 -1.77 3.87
C VAL A 56 12.61 -1.36 3.33
N VAL A 57 11.56 -1.69 4.09
CA VAL A 57 10.18 -1.34 3.75
C VAL A 57 9.93 0.13 4.08
N LEU A 58 9.36 0.86 3.12
CA LEU A 58 8.92 2.23 3.29
C LEU A 58 7.48 2.22 3.82
N SER A 59 7.25 2.69 5.05
CA SER A 59 5.95 2.66 5.76
C SER A 59 5.34 4.06 5.96
N ASN A 60 4.00 4.13 6.02
CA ASN A 60 3.24 5.29 6.51
C ASN A 60 2.68 5.10 7.94
N THR A 61 2.72 3.90 8.50
CA THR A 61 2.23 3.58 9.85
C THR A 61 3.41 3.44 10.81
N ARG A 62 3.78 4.60 11.37
CA ARG A 62 4.71 4.79 12.50
C ARG A 62 6.16 4.36 12.28
N LEU A 63 6.86 5.08 11.41
CA LEU A 63 8.23 5.61 11.58
C LEU A 63 8.54 6.48 10.35
N ARG A 64 9.01 7.72 10.56
CA ARG A 64 9.08 8.74 9.51
C ARG A 64 10.24 8.51 8.55
N ILE A 65 9.91 8.51 7.27
CA ILE A 65 10.79 8.42 6.10
C ILE A 65 10.71 9.80 5.47
N TYR A 66 11.65 10.68 5.77
CA TYR A 66 11.42 12.09 5.50
C TYR A 66 11.62 12.40 4.01
N ASP A 67 10.50 12.71 3.37
CA ASP A 67 10.29 13.41 2.11
C ASP A 67 10.94 12.82 0.85
N ILE A 68 10.33 11.74 0.35
CA ILE A 68 10.41 11.30 -1.05
C ILE A 68 9.60 12.30 -1.89
N PRO A 69 10.21 13.11 -2.77
CA PRO A 69 9.45 14.00 -3.64
C PRO A 69 8.71 13.17 -4.70
N GLU A 70 7.42 13.45 -4.83
CA GLU A 70 6.52 13.06 -5.93
C GLU A 70 6.33 11.58 -6.27
N GLN A 71 6.35 10.68 -5.29
CA GLN A 71 5.55 9.46 -5.42
C GLN A 71 4.90 9.09 -4.10
N LYS A 72 3.60 9.38 -3.99
CA LYS A 72 2.75 8.91 -2.91
C LYS A 72 2.62 7.39 -3.04
N PHE A 73 3.57 6.65 -2.48
CA PHE A 73 3.42 5.21 -2.33
C PHE A 73 2.35 4.95 -1.29
N GLN A 74 1.12 4.75 -1.76
CA GLN A 74 0.00 4.38 -0.92
C GLN A 74 0.24 2.94 -0.46
N PHE A 75 0.71 2.80 0.77
CA PHE A 75 0.69 1.51 1.46
C PHE A 75 -0.76 1.24 1.88
N GLU A 76 -1.54 0.65 0.97
CA GLU A 76 -2.68 -0.15 1.39
C GLU A 76 -2.12 -1.31 2.21
N GLY A 77 -2.73 -1.58 3.36
CA GLY A 77 -2.23 -2.56 4.33
C GLY A 77 -2.10 -3.98 3.76
N SER A 78 -1.97 -4.97 4.66
CA SER A 78 -1.77 -6.37 4.25
C SER A 78 -2.91 -6.97 3.41
N THR A 79 -4.07 -6.31 3.29
CA THR A 79 -5.20 -6.80 2.50
C THR A 79 -5.68 -5.74 1.52
N LYS A 80 -5.82 -6.11 0.24
CA LYS A 80 -6.45 -5.30 -0.79
C LYS A 80 -7.73 -5.96 -1.27
N THR A 81 -8.83 -5.21 -1.33
CA THR A 81 -10.12 -5.70 -1.81
C THR A 81 -10.43 -5.08 -3.16
N VAL A 82 -10.74 -5.91 -4.15
CA VAL A 82 -11.01 -5.51 -5.53
C VAL A 82 -12.31 -6.14 -6.04
N ILE A 83 -12.95 -5.52 -7.02
CA ILE A 83 -14.14 -6.06 -7.67
C ILE A 83 -13.68 -6.92 -8.85
N ARG A 84 -14.34 -8.07 -9.06
CA ARG A 84 -14.12 -8.88 -10.26
C ARG A 84 -14.18 -8.01 -11.54
N GLY A 85 -13.33 -8.31 -12.51
CA GLY A 85 -13.29 -7.61 -13.80
C GLY A 85 -12.45 -6.32 -13.79
N SER A 86 -12.12 -5.78 -12.62
CA SER A 86 -11.26 -4.59 -12.51
C SER A 86 -9.78 -4.95 -12.45
N ASP A 87 -8.93 -3.95 -12.67
CA ASP A 87 -7.47 -4.08 -12.57
C ASP A 87 -7.01 -3.80 -11.13
N VAL A 88 -5.97 -4.49 -10.68
CA VAL A 88 -5.38 -4.28 -9.35
C VAL A 88 -3.89 -3.98 -9.41
N LEU A 89 -3.47 -3.01 -8.60
CA LEU A 89 -2.08 -2.69 -8.34
C LEU A 89 -1.70 -3.12 -6.91
N LEU A 90 -0.74 -4.04 -6.80
CA LEU A 90 -0.11 -4.42 -5.54
C LEU A 90 1.28 -3.79 -5.48
N THR A 91 1.45 -2.79 -4.62
CA THR A 91 2.71 -2.06 -4.46
C THR A 91 3.67 -2.77 -3.50
N CYS A 92 4.97 -2.72 -3.79
CA CYS A 92 6.01 -3.22 -2.91
C CYS A 92 7.00 -2.11 -2.58
N PRO A 93 6.73 -1.28 -1.55
CA PRO A 93 7.49 -0.06 -1.30
C PRO A 93 8.80 -0.40 -0.58
N VAL A 94 9.75 -1.00 -1.28
CA VAL A 94 11.05 -1.38 -0.72
C VAL A 94 12.15 -0.57 -1.37
N TYR A 95 13.05 -0.06 -0.54
CA TYR A 95 14.28 0.57 -0.99
C TYR A 95 15.50 -0.26 -0.60
N GLY A 96 16.55 -0.24 -1.43
CA GLY A 96 17.88 -0.73 -1.09
C GLY A 96 18.96 -0.14 -1.99
N ASN A 97 20.20 -0.12 -1.52
CA ASN A 97 21.39 0.24 -2.29
C ASN A 97 22.48 -0.83 -2.13
N PRO A 98 22.96 -1.50 -3.19
CA PRO A 98 22.56 -1.40 -4.59
C PRO A 98 21.06 -1.59 -4.84
N LYS A 99 20.56 -1.11 -5.99
CA LYS A 99 19.14 -1.16 -6.34
C LYS A 99 18.59 -2.58 -6.18
N VAL A 100 17.46 -2.70 -5.49
CA VAL A 100 16.79 -3.98 -5.26
C VAL A 100 16.20 -4.55 -6.55
N GLN A 101 16.22 -5.87 -6.65
CA GLN A 101 15.46 -6.63 -7.65
C GLN A 101 14.17 -7.14 -7.00
N PHE A 102 13.05 -7.00 -7.70
CA PHE A 102 11.74 -7.43 -7.23
C PHE A 102 11.34 -8.73 -7.90
N VAL A 103 10.86 -9.68 -7.09
CA VAL A 103 10.28 -10.94 -7.54
C VAL A 103 8.95 -11.12 -6.81
N TRP A 104 7.91 -11.51 -7.54
CA TRP A 104 6.59 -11.72 -6.96
C TRP A 104 6.21 -13.20 -7.03
N PHE A 105 5.46 -13.63 -6.01
CA PHE A 105 4.95 -14.97 -5.87
C PHE A 105 3.47 -14.92 -5.51
N LYS A 106 2.72 -15.97 -5.86
CA LYS A 106 1.38 -16.22 -5.34
C LYS A 106 1.41 -17.53 -4.56
N GLY A 107 1.27 -17.47 -3.25
CA GLY A 107 1.62 -18.58 -2.37
C GLY A 107 3.10 -18.95 -2.53
N ALA A 108 3.38 -20.19 -2.98
CA ALA A 108 4.74 -20.69 -3.20
C ALA A 108 5.19 -20.71 -4.67
N GLN A 109 4.34 -20.24 -5.60
CA GLN A 109 4.61 -20.31 -7.03
C GLN A 109 4.96 -18.94 -7.60
N ASP A 110 5.88 -18.92 -8.58
CA ASP A 110 6.14 -17.74 -9.41
C ASP A 110 4.87 -17.33 -10.14
N ILE A 111 4.66 -16.02 -10.26
CA ILE A 111 3.55 -15.50 -11.04
C ILE A 111 3.96 -15.36 -12.50
N GLY A 112 3.23 -16.05 -13.39
CA GLY A 112 3.41 -15.97 -14.84
C GLY A 112 2.07 -16.07 -15.54
N ASP A 113 1.58 -14.95 -16.07
CA ASP A 113 0.34 -14.81 -16.83
C ASP A 113 0.48 -13.56 -17.72
N GLU A 114 -0.06 -13.58 -18.94
CA GLU A 114 -0.01 -12.44 -19.87
C GLU A 114 -0.70 -11.18 -19.32
N ARG A 115 -1.64 -11.34 -18.38
CA ARG A 115 -2.34 -10.24 -17.69
C ARG A 115 -1.51 -9.58 -16.61
N ILE A 116 -0.35 -10.15 -16.28
CA ILE A 116 0.49 -9.75 -15.14
C ILE A 116 1.69 -8.94 -15.62
N HIS A 117 1.93 -7.79 -14.99
CA HIS A 117 3.09 -6.94 -15.27
C HIS A 117 3.73 -6.44 -13.97
N VAL A 118 5.06 -6.50 -13.89
CA VAL A 118 5.83 -5.99 -12.74
C VAL A 118 6.64 -4.78 -13.19
N ASP A 119 6.39 -3.64 -12.56
CA ASP A 119 7.15 -2.41 -12.78
C ASP A 119 8.47 -2.42 -11.99
N ASN A 120 9.43 -1.62 -12.43
CA ASN A 120 10.76 -1.47 -11.85
C ASN A 120 10.76 -0.93 -10.40
N ASN A 121 9.65 -0.32 -9.96
CA ASN A 121 9.43 0.11 -8.58
C ASN A 121 8.86 -1.01 -7.68
N GLY A 122 8.71 -2.23 -8.21
CA GLY A 122 8.16 -3.37 -7.50
C GLY A 122 6.64 -3.48 -7.51
N THR A 123 5.94 -2.61 -8.24
CA THR A 123 4.47 -2.67 -8.34
C THR A 123 4.04 -3.77 -9.30
N LEU A 124 3.15 -4.63 -8.82
CA LEU A 124 2.49 -5.68 -9.59
C LEU A 124 1.12 -5.20 -10.10
N LEU A 125 0.94 -5.20 -11.41
CA LEU A 125 -0.35 -5.00 -12.08
C LEU A 125 -0.92 -6.36 -12.47
N ILE A 126 -2.17 -6.61 -12.10
CA ILE A 126 -2.97 -7.75 -12.59
C ILE A 126 -4.20 -7.16 -13.27
N LYS A 127 -4.35 -7.42 -14.58
CA LYS A 127 -5.50 -6.96 -15.36
C LYS A 127 -6.68 -7.92 -15.30
N ASN A 128 -7.89 -7.37 -15.35
CA ASN A 128 -9.15 -8.12 -15.43
C ASN A 128 -9.21 -9.26 -14.40
N VAL A 129 -9.28 -8.88 -13.13
CA VAL A 129 -9.16 -9.79 -11.99
C VAL A 129 -10.34 -10.78 -11.93
N THR A 130 -10.02 -12.06 -11.72
CA THR A 130 -10.99 -13.17 -11.60
C THR A 130 -10.92 -13.79 -10.21
N TYR A 131 -11.94 -14.55 -9.78
CA TYR A 131 -11.92 -15.21 -8.46
C TYR A 131 -10.71 -16.13 -8.25
N LEU A 132 -10.12 -16.66 -9.32
CA LEU A 132 -8.91 -17.47 -9.23
C LEU A 132 -7.72 -16.65 -8.76
N ASP A 133 -7.70 -15.34 -9.00
CA ASP A 133 -6.63 -14.44 -8.58
C ASP A 133 -6.63 -14.18 -7.07
N HIS A 134 -7.66 -14.61 -6.33
CA HIS A 134 -7.75 -14.49 -4.87
C HIS A 134 -6.60 -15.24 -4.17
N GLY A 135 -6.06 -14.65 -3.10
CA GLY A 135 -5.03 -15.31 -2.28
C GLY A 135 -3.92 -14.38 -1.80
N ILE A 136 -2.83 -14.98 -1.34
CA ILE A 136 -1.65 -14.27 -0.82
C ILE A 136 -0.63 -14.09 -1.96
N TYR A 137 -0.23 -12.84 -2.17
CA TYR A 137 0.85 -12.44 -3.05
C TYR A 137 2.04 -11.96 -2.23
N THR A 138 3.22 -12.48 -2.52
CA THR A 138 4.45 -12.17 -1.79
C THR A 138 5.40 -11.43 -2.71
N CYS A 139 5.73 -10.19 -2.36
CA CYS A 139 6.82 -9.46 -2.99
C CYS A 139 8.11 -9.77 -2.25
N LYS A 140 9.12 -10.25 -2.96
CA LYS A 140 10.49 -10.44 -2.48
C LYS A 140 11.40 -9.42 -3.13
N ALA A 141 12.00 -8.55 -2.32
CA ALA A 141 12.98 -7.57 -2.77
C ALA A 141 14.39 -7.98 -2.31
N VAL A 142 15.31 -8.07 -3.26
CA VAL A 142 16.64 -8.64 -3.04
C VAL A 142 17.72 -7.67 -3.46
N ASN A 143 18.75 -7.53 -2.62
CA ASN A 143 19.97 -6.80 -2.92
C ASN A 143 21.19 -7.70 -2.66
N THR A 144 22.22 -7.65 -3.51
CA THR A 144 23.45 -8.43 -3.36
C THR A 144 24.66 -7.50 -3.35
N ILE A 145 25.47 -7.58 -2.30
CA ILE A 145 26.74 -6.86 -2.18
C ILE A 145 27.92 -7.84 -2.18
N THR A 146 29.09 -7.38 -2.58
CA THR A 146 30.33 -8.15 -2.42
C THR A 146 31.04 -7.64 -1.18
N ASP A 147 31.23 -8.51 -0.20
CA ASP A 147 32.06 -8.25 0.96
C ASP A 147 33.53 -8.24 0.52
N ARG A 148 34.11 -7.04 0.50
CA ARG A 148 35.51 -6.81 0.15
C ARG A 148 36.43 -6.78 1.37
N PHE A 149 35.87 -6.83 2.58
CA PHE A 149 36.64 -6.82 3.82
C PHE A 149 36.99 -8.23 4.29
N SER A 150 36.27 -9.25 3.82
CA SER A 150 36.67 -10.64 4.02
C SER A 150 37.87 -11.02 3.14
N SER A 151 38.75 -11.89 3.63
CA SER A 151 39.91 -12.42 2.89
C SER A 151 39.56 -13.18 1.59
N VAL A 152 38.27 -13.40 1.34
CA VAL A 152 37.69 -14.03 0.15
C VAL A 152 36.59 -13.11 -0.38
N ASN A 153 36.46 -12.95 -1.70
CA ASN A 153 35.37 -12.17 -2.34
C ASN A 153 34.01 -12.85 -2.13
N LYS A 154 33.37 -12.64 -0.97
CA LYS A 154 32.09 -13.25 -0.61
C LYS A 154 30.92 -12.38 -1.06
N LYS A 155 29.96 -12.97 -1.78
CA LYS A 155 28.68 -12.29 -2.07
C LYS A 155 27.73 -12.44 -0.88
N VAL A 156 27.19 -11.33 -0.39
CA VAL A 156 26.19 -11.27 0.68
C VAL A 156 24.88 -10.82 0.07
N GLN A 157 23.86 -11.68 0.15
CA GLN A 157 22.52 -11.41 -0.37
C GLN A 157 21.58 -11.05 0.80
N SER A 158 20.96 -9.89 0.72
CA SER A 158 19.94 -9.41 1.66
C SER A 158 18.56 -9.43 0.99
N THR A 159 17.54 -9.85 1.72
CA THR A 159 16.17 -9.98 1.20
C THR A 159 15.16 -9.42 2.20
N VAL A 160 14.05 -8.90 1.69
CA VAL A 160 12.84 -8.62 2.47
C VAL A 160 11.63 -9.13 1.69
N SER A 161 10.67 -9.70 2.40
CA SER A 161 9.44 -10.21 1.80
C SER A 161 8.23 -9.51 2.40
N ILE A 162 7.28 -9.10 1.56
CA ILE A 162 6.02 -8.46 1.96
C ILE A 162 4.87 -9.29 1.42
N GLU A 163 4.00 -9.75 2.30
CA GLU A 163 2.79 -10.50 1.92
C GLU A 163 1.58 -9.56 1.81
N ARG A 164 0.75 -9.80 0.79
CA ARG A 164 -0.51 -9.10 0.55
C ARG A 164 -1.62 -10.06 0.19
N TYR A 165 -2.74 -9.94 0.89
CA TYR A 165 -3.93 -10.73 0.66
C TYR A 165 -4.89 -10.01 -0.29
N LEU A 166 -5.13 -10.60 -1.46
CA LEU A 166 -6.07 -10.08 -2.45
C LEU A 166 -7.46 -10.69 -2.24
N ARG A 167 -8.42 -9.86 -1.81
CA ARG A 167 -9.84 -10.20 -1.71
C ARG A 167 -10.59 -9.75 -2.95
N ILE A 168 -11.45 -10.61 -3.46
CA ILE A 168 -12.23 -10.33 -4.67
C ILE A 168 -13.71 -10.36 -4.30
N LYS A 169 -14.39 -9.25 -4.51
CA LYS A 169 -15.85 -9.12 -4.32
C LYS A 169 -16.59 -9.29 -5.64
N SER A 170 -17.85 -9.70 -5.55
CA SER A 170 -18.77 -9.71 -6.69
C SER A 170 -19.14 -8.29 -7.09
N GLU A 171 -19.38 -8.08 -8.38
CA GLU A 171 -19.95 -6.85 -8.91
C GLU A 171 -21.32 -6.53 -8.30
N PHE A 172 -22.06 -7.54 -7.84
CA PHE A 172 -23.38 -7.37 -7.24
C PHE A 172 -23.36 -7.22 -5.71
N SER A 173 -22.19 -7.18 -5.08
CA SER A 173 -22.11 -7.07 -3.62
C SER A 173 -22.78 -5.80 -3.06
N TRP A 174 -22.98 -4.76 -3.88
CA TRP A 174 -23.74 -3.57 -3.49
C TRP A 174 -25.27 -3.76 -3.52
N LEU A 175 -25.79 -4.79 -4.20
CA LEU A 175 -27.23 -5.08 -4.20
C LEU A 175 -27.71 -5.67 -2.87
N LEU A 176 -26.82 -6.35 -2.14
CA LEU A 176 -27.14 -6.92 -0.82
C LEU A 176 -27.60 -5.85 0.19
N PRO A 177 -26.87 -4.75 0.45
CA PRO A 177 -27.34 -3.72 1.35
C PRO A 177 -28.62 -3.02 0.86
N LEU A 178 -28.79 -2.85 -0.45
CA LEU A 178 -30.04 -2.31 -0.99
C LEU A 178 -31.24 -3.24 -0.73
N GLY A 179 -31.08 -4.54 -0.91
CA GLY A 179 -32.12 -5.53 -0.59
C GLY A 179 -32.53 -5.50 0.88
N VAL A 180 -31.55 -5.35 1.80
CA VAL A 180 -31.83 -5.20 3.23
C VAL A 180 -32.60 -3.92 3.53
N ILE A 181 -32.19 -2.79 2.93
CA ILE A 181 -32.90 -1.51 3.10
C ILE A 181 -34.34 -1.61 2.62
N ILE A 182 -34.56 -2.20 1.44
CA ILE A 182 -35.89 -2.40 0.85
C ILE A 182 -36.76 -3.27 1.79
N LEU A 183 -36.22 -4.37 2.31
CA LEU A 183 -36.92 -5.25 3.25
C LEU A 183 -37.32 -4.51 4.54
N LEU A 184 -36.40 -3.71 5.11
CA LEU A 184 -36.68 -2.90 6.30
C LEU A 184 -37.79 -1.87 6.05
N VAL A 185 -37.79 -1.22 4.90
CA VAL A 185 -38.85 -0.28 4.51
C VAL A 185 -40.21 -0.99 4.42
N PHE A 186 -40.27 -2.17 3.80
CA PHE A 186 -41.51 -2.96 3.73
C PHE A 186 -42.01 -3.39 5.11
N LEU A 187 -41.11 -3.82 6.02
CA LEU A 187 -41.47 -4.16 7.38
C LEU A 187 -42.01 -2.96 8.16
N LEU A 188 -41.39 -1.79 8.01
CA LEU A 188 -41.88 -0.55 8.63
C LEU A 188 -43.26 -0.18 8.11
N LEU A 189 -43.50 -0.25 6.80
CA LEU A 189 -44.82 0.00 6.22
C LEU A 189 -45.86 -0.99 6.72
N PHE A 190 -45.53 -2.27 6.82
CA PHE A 190 -46.40 -3.28 7.37
C PHE A 190 -46.77 -2.99 8.83
N ILE A 191 -45.78 -2.63 9.66
CA ILE A 191 -46.00 -2.22 11.05
C ILE A 191 -46.92 -0.99 11.13
N ILE A 192 -46.69 0.02 10.29
CA ILE A 192 -47.52 1.23 10.24
C ILE A 192 -48.98 0.88 9.89
N VAL A 193 -49.19 0.10 8.82
CA VAL A 193 -50.53 -0.34 8.41
C VAL A 193 -51.20 -1.17 9.49
N PHE A 194 -50.46 -2.08 10.13
CA PHE A 194 -50.99 -2.91 11.21
C PHE A 194 -51.35 -2.09 12.46
N CYS A 195 -50.54 -1.09 12.80
CA CYS A 195 -50.84 -0.13 13.86
C CYS A 195 -52.10 0.67 13.56
N GLU A 196 -52.24 1.18 12.33
CA GLU A 196 -53.45 1.88 11.87
C GLU A 196 -54.68 0.97 11.90
N MET A 197 -54.55 -0.27 11.42
CA MET A 197 -55.61 -1.28 11.48
C MET A 197 -56.04 -1.57 12.93
N ARG A 198 -55.09 -1.71 13.85
CA ARG A 198 -55.38 -1.91 15.28
C ARG A 198 -56.01 -0.68 15.92
N LYS A 199 -55.55 0.52 15.56
CA LYS A 199 -56.12 1.80 16.02
C LYS A 199 -57.59 1.90 15.61
N ARG A 200 -57.90 1.68 14.33
CA ARG A 200 -59.28 1.65 13.81
C ARG A 200 -60.16 0.62 14.51
N LYS A 201 -59.64 -0.59 14.78
CA LYS A 201 -60.38 -1.61 15.55
C LYS A 201 -60.67 -1.18 16.99
N LYS A 202 -59.79 -0.41 17.65
CA LYS A 202 -60.02 0.13 19.00
C LYS A 202 -61.08 1.24 18.98
N GLU A 203 -60.98 2.16 18.02
CA GLU A 203 -61.95 3.26 17.83
C GLU A 203 -63.36 2.73 17.56
N GLN A 204 -63.51 1.71 16.69
CA GLN A 204 -64.81 1.07 16.44
C GLN A 204 -65.40 0.40 17.69
N LYS A 205 -64.57 -0.28 18.51
CA LYS A 205 -65.04 -0.89 19.75
C LYS A 205 -65.52 0.16 20.77
N GLN A 206 -64.84 1.31 20.85
CA GLN A 206 -65.27 2.42 21.70
C GLN A 206 -66.60 3.04 21.24
N LEU A 207 -66.80 3.24 19.94
CA LEU A 207 -68.07 3.72 19.37
C LEU A 207 -69.25 2.77 19.67
N ILE A 208 -69.03 1.46 19.55
CA ILE A 208 -70.06 0.46 19.87
C ILE A 208 -70.40 0.46 21.36
N SER A 209 -69.40 0.56 22.25
CA SER A 209 -69.65 0.62 23.71
C SER A 209 -70.36 1.89 24.17
N VAL A 210 -70.17 3.01 23.47
CA VAL A 210 -70.88 4.27 23.76
C VAL A 210 -72.33 4.17 23.28
N ASN A 211 -72.59 3.60 22.09
CA ASN A 211 -73.96 3.42 21.62
C ASN A 211 -74.77 2.39 22.42
N SER A 212 -74.13 1.33 22.95
CA SER A 212 -74.83 0.32 23.77
C SER A 212 -75.12 0.74 25.21
N GLY A 213 -74.65 1.92 25.64
CA GLY A 213 -74.89 2.46 26.99
C GLY A 213 -75.93 3.58 27.04
N VAL A 214 -76.62 3.87 25.93
CA VAL A 214 -77.59 4.97 25.82
C VAL A 214 -79.06 4.47 25.84
N ASP A 215 -79.29 3.16 25.83
CA ASP A 215 -80.65 2.56 25.79
C ASP A 215 -81.21 2.17 27.19
N ASP A 216 -80.56 2.55 28.29
CA ASP A 216 -80.91 2.12 29.68
C ASP A 216 -81.38 3.26 30.62
N ASP A 217 -81.85 4.40 30.12
CA ASP A 217 -82.52 5.45 30.92
C ASP A 217 -83.89 5.86 30.36
#